data_AF-A0A383CX56-F1
#
_entry.id   AF-A0A383CX56-F1
#
_cell.length_a   1.000
_cell.length_b   1.000
_cell.length_c   1.000
_cell.angle_alpha   90.00
_cell.angle_beta   90.00
_cell.angle_gamma   90.00
#
_symmetry.space_group_name_H-M   'P 1'
#
loop_
_entity.id
_entity.type
_entity.pdbx_description
1 polymer ?
#
loop_
_entity_poly.entity_id
_entity_poly.type
_entity_poly.pdbx_seq_one_letter_code
_entity_poly.pdbx_strand_id
1 'polypeptide(L)' 'MLKPMILVTGATGFVGRRVVSELSARGFQVRALVRRESKVPVSV' A
#
# COMPACT_ATOMS: atom_id res chain seq x y z
N MET A 1 -3.33 -21.87 -1.00
CA MET A 1 -3.04 -21.02 0.17
C MET A 1 -3.45 -19.59 -0.15
N LEU A 2 -4.07 -18.89 0.81
CA LEU A 2 -4.33 -17.46 0.69
C LEU A 2 -2.99 -16.69 0.73
N LYS A 3 -2.86 -15.65 -0.09
CA LYS A 3 -1.68 -14.77 -0.04
C LYS A 3 -1.71 -13.96 1.26
N PRO A 4 -0.56 -13.72 1.91
CA PRO A 4 -0.52 -12.92 3.12
C PRO A 4 -0.91 -11.46 2.82
N MET A 5 -1.48 -10.80 3.81
CA MET A 5 -1.66 -9.35 3.79
C MET A 5 -0.32 -8.65 4.03
N ILE A 6 -0.05 -7.59 3.28
CA ILE A 6 1.21 -6.83 3.35
C ILE A 6 0.94 -5.40 3.80
N LEU A 7 1.65 -4.96 4.84
CA LEU A 7 1.71 -3.56 5.25
C LEU A 7 2.88 -2.87 4.55
N VAL A 8 2.60 -1.78 3.83
CA VAL A 8 3.61 -0.93 3.21
C VAL A 8 3.69 0.39 3.97
N THR A 9 4.85 0.67 4.55
CA THR A 9 5.20 1.98 5.10
C THR A 9 5.79 2.86 4.01
N GLY A 10 5.54 4.17 4.05
CA GLY A 10 6.01 5.07 2.99
C GLY A 10 5.35 4.82 1.63
N ALA A 11 4.15 4.23 1.61
CA ALA A 11 3.39 3.86 0.42
C ALA A 11 3.15 5.03 -0.56
N THR A 12 3.23 6.26 -0.08
CA THR A 12 3.00 7.48 -0.86
C THR A 12 4.29 8.08 -1.45
N GLY A 13 5.46 7.50 -1.13
CA GLY A 13 6.76 7.95 -1.61
C GLY A 13 7.10 7.47 -3.02
N PHE A 14 8.27 7.87 -3.52
CA PHE A 14 8.72 7.55 -4.88
C PHE A 14 8.75 6.04 -5.19
N VAL A 15 9.27 5.25 -4.26
CA VAL A 15 9.34 3.79 -4.36
C VAL A 15 8.04 3.13 -3.90
N GLY A 16 7.53 3.55 -2.73
CA GLY A 16 6.37 2.92 -2.10
C GLY A 16 5.15 2.83 -3.01
N ARG A 17 4.87 3.87 -3.81
CA ARG A 17 3.72 3.85 -4.74
C ARG A 17 3.83 2.75 -5.80
N ARG A 18 5.04 2.48 -6.30
CA ARG A 18 5.29 1.41 -7.29
C ARG A 18 5.18 0.05 -6.63
N VAL A 19 5.69 -0.08 -5.40
CA VAL A 19 5.58 -1.32 -4.62
C VAL A 19 4.11 -1.67 -4.36
N VAL A 20 3.28 -0.71 -3.93
CA VAL A 20 1.84 -0.94 -3.73
C VAL A 20 1.18 -1.38 -5.04
N SER A 21 1.43 -0.65 -6.13
CA SER A 21 0.87 -0.99 -7.45
C SER A 21 1.21 -2.42 -7.87
N GLU A 22 2.47 -2.84 -7.71
CA GLU A 22 2.91 -4.18 -8.10
C GLU A 22 2.36 -5.29 -7.19
N LEU A 23 2.34 -5.07 -5.87
CA LEU A 23 1.76 -6.03 -4.94
C LEU A 23 0.26 -6.23 -5.21
N SER A 24 -0.46 -5.14 -5.45
CA SER A 24 -1.88 -5.20 -5.82
C SER A 24 -2.10 -5.90 -7.17
N ALA A 25 -1.30 -5.59 -8.20
CA ALA A 25 -1.38 -6.25 -9.50
C ALA A 25 -1.12 -7.76 -9.42
N ARG A 26 -0.27 -8.18 -8.47
CA ARG A 26 0.00 -9.58 -8.16
C ARG A 26 -1.08 -10.22 -7.28
N GLY A 27 -2.14 -9.51 -6.90
CA GLY A 27 -3.25 -10.04 -6.11
C GLY A 27 -2.96 -10.21 -4.62
N PHE A 28 -1.98 -9.48 -4.08
CA PHE A 28 -1.80 -9.39 -2.63
C PHE A 28 -2.80 -8.39 -2.04
N GLN A 29 -3.29 -8.66 -0.82
CA GLN A 29 -3.95 -7.65 -0.02
C GLN A 29 -2.90 -6.69 0.54
N VAL A 30 -3.06 -5.39 0.29
CA VAL A 30 -2.07 -4.37 0.67
C VAL A 30 -2.73 -3.32 1.56
N ARG A 31 -2.10 -3.01 2.68
CA ARG A 31 -2.44 -1.87 3.54
C ARG A 31 -1.32 -0.86 3.48
N ALA A 32 -1.66 0.41 3.37
CA ALA A 32 -0.71 1.51 3.40
C ALA A 32 -0.77 2.22 4.76
N LEU A 33 0.38 2.37 5.42
CA LEU A 33 0.51 3.31 6.54
C LEU A 33 0.85 4.69 5.98
N VAL A 34 -0.04 5.65 6.21
CA VAL A 34 0.13 7.05 5.83
C VAL A 34 0.20 7.93 7.07
N ARG A 35 0.95 9.04 6.99
CA ARG A 35 0.92 10.09 8.01
C ARG A 35 -0.38 10.89 7.87
N ARG A 36 -0.86 11.51 8.95
CA ARG A 36 -2.12 12.28 8.93
C ARG A 36 -2.09 13.44 7.93
N GLU A 37 -0.92 14.01 7.71
CA GLU A 37 -0.70 15.15 6.80
C GLU A 37 -0.65 14.71 5.32
N SER A 38 -0.72 13.41 5.05
CA SER A 38 -0.77 12.87 3.68
C SER A 38 -2.10 13.21 3.03
N LYS A 39 -2.07 13.73 1.79
CA LYS A 39 -3.28 14.03 0.99
C LYS A 39 -3.93 12.78 0.35
N VAL A 40 -3.63 11.60 0.87
CA VAL A 40 -4.17 10.35 0.32
C VAL A 40 -5.51 10.05 0.98
N PRO A 41 -6.59 9.85 0.20
CA PRO A 41 -7.89 9.45 0.74
C PRO A 41 -7.76 8.15 1.54
N VAL A 42 -8.41 8.10 2.70
CA VAL A 42 -8.57 6.86 3.44
C VAL A 42 -9.68 6.06 2.77
N SER A 43 -9.31 4.93 2.16
CA SER A 43 -10.28 3.93 1.72
C SER A 43 -10.57 2.99 2.89
N VAL A 44 -11.86 2.83 3.23
CA VAL A 44 -12.36 1.89 4.24
C VAL A 44 -12.54 0.52 3.63
#